data_AF-L1NQM2-F1
#
_entry.id   AF-L1NQM2-F1
#
_cell.length_a   1.000
_cell.length_b   1.000
_cell.length_c   1.000
_cell.angle_alpha   90.00
_cell.angle_beta   90.00
_cell.angle_gamma   90.00
#
_symmetry.space_group_name_H-M   'P 1'
#
loop_
_entity.id
_entity.type
_entity.pdbx_description
1 polymer ?
#
loop_
_entity_poly.entity_id
_entity_poly.type
_entity_poly.pdbx_seq_one_letter_code
_entity_poly.pdbx_strand_id
1 'polypeptide(L)'
;MTDPASLLPQDKFDLAAAERIAAASAAALIPLLPQLLEWLQDPDWPLTAPLAAALRPHQSLLDEAAAAVLRGDDGAWKLSLLLYLADRHTAGASLREIRRIAARPTAAEREWGADKAAAGALRRIEAVPAKTVRE
;
A
#
# COMPACT_ATOMS: atom_id res chain seq x y z
N MET A 1 16.25 -18.95 15.99
CA MET A 1 15.84 -17.66 15.39
C MET A 1 15.01 -18.00 14.19
N THR A 2 13.75 -17.57 14.15
CA THR A 2 12.88 -17.77 12.97
C THR A 2 13.44 -16.95 11.82
N ASP A 3 13.66 -17.59 10.66
CA ASP A 3 14.09 -16.91 9.44
C ASP A 3 13.05 -15.84 9.06
N PRO A 4 13.43 -14.54 8.93
CA PRO A 4 12.51 -13.49 8.51
C PRO A 4 11.81 -13.84 7.19
N ALA A 5 12.48 -14.53 6.26
CA ALA A 5 11.89 -14.92 4.98
C ALA A 5 10.67 -15.83 5.12
N SER A 6 10.51 -16.53 6.26
CA SER A 6 9.30 -17.32 6.53
C SER A 6 8.03 -16.48 6.65
N LEU A 7 8.13 -15.15 6.84
CA LEU A 7 6.99 -14.24 6.89
C LEU A 7 6.49 -13.83 5.49
N LEU A 8 7.26 -14.07 4.43
CA LEU A 8 6.81 -13.76 3.08
C LEU A 8 5.62 -14.66 2.70
N PRO A 9 4.64 -14.11 1.96
CA PRO A 9 3.61 -14.93 1.33
C PRO A 9 4.22 -15.98 0.42
N GLN A 10 3.61 -17.16 0.37
CA GLN A 10 4.04 -18.24 -0.53
C GLN A 10 3.33 -18.20 -1.88
N ASP A 11 2.08 -17.72 -1.90
CA ASP A 11 1.28 -17.52 -3.11
C ASP A 11 0.20 -16.45 -2.91
N LYS A 12 -0.51 -16.11 -3.99
CA LYS A 12 -1.55 -15.08 -4.03
C LYS A 12 -2.80 -15.37 -3.16
N PHE A 13 -2.93 -16.58 -2.64
CA PHE A 13 -4.00 -17.03 -1.75
C PHE A 13 -3.53 -17.23 -0.30
N ASP A 14 -2.26 -16.95 0.03
CA ASP A 14 -1.70 -17.09 1.38
C ASP A 14 -2.19 -15.97 2.33
N LEU A 15 -3.49 -15.98 2.62
CA LEU A 15 -4.13 -15.02 3.53
C LEU A 15 -3.55 -15.11 4.96
N ALA A 16 -3.05 -16.29 5.35
CA ALA A 16 -2.39 -16.50 6.62
C ALA A 16 -1.06 -15.72 6.74
N ALA A 17 -0.37 -15.43 5.62
CA ALA A 17 0.78 -14.52 5.64
C ALA A 17 0.38 -13.11 6.09
N ALA A 18 -0.74 -12.57 5.62
CA ALA A 18 -1.19 -11.24 6.05
C ALA A 18 -1.45 -11.18 7.56
N GLU A 19 -2.02 -12.23 8.14
CA GLU A 19 -2.21 -12.34 9.60
C GLU A 19 -0.88 -12.43 10.35
N ARG A 20 0.05 -13.25 9.87
CA ARG A 20 1.40 -13.38 10.46
C ARG A 20 2.17 -12.05 10.40
N ILE A 21 2.06 -11.32 9.29
CA ILE A 21 2.69 -10.01 9.10
C ILE A 21 2.06 -8.98 10.04
N ALA A 22 0.72 -8.96 10.17
CA ALA A 22 0.04 -8.05 11.09
C ALA A 22 0.43 -8.27 12.56
N ALA A 23 0.79 -9.51 12.94
CA ALA A 23 1.24 -9.86 14.29
C ALA A 23 2.77 -9.76 14.49
N ALA A 24 3.55 -9.56 13.42
CA ALA A 24 5.00 -9.54 13.49
C ALA A 24 5.53 -8.24 14.10
N SER A 25 6.67 -8.32 14.78
CA SER A 25 7.37 -7.13 15.24
C SER A 25 7.90 -6.31 14.07
N ALA A 26 7.90 -4.98 14.20
CA ALA A 26 8.48 -4.09 13.18
C ALA A 26 9.94 -4.46 12.85
N ALA A 27 10.73 -4.88 13.85
CA ALA A 27 12.12 -5.31 13.66
C ALA A 27 12.26 -6.52 12.71
N ALA A 28 11.31 -7.46 12.76
CA ALA A 28 11.29 -8.60 11.85
C ALA A 28 10.83 -8.24 10.44
N LEU A 29 9.95 -7.24 10.31
CA LEU A 29 9.39 -6.81 9.03
C LEU A 29 10.31 -5.89 8.24
N ILE A 30 11.03 -4.97 8.88
CA ILE A 30 11.92 -3.99 8.23
C ILE A 30 12.74 -4.56 7.06
N PRO A 31 13.49 -5.66 7.21
CA PRO A 31 14.30 -6.20 6.12
C PRO A 31 13.48 -6.77 4.95
N LEU A 32 12.20 -7.06 5.16
CA LEU A 32 11.30 -7.68 4.18
C LEU A 32 10.39 -6.65 3.48
N LEU A 33 10.25 -5.44 4.04
CA LEU A 33 9.29 -4.44 3.58
C LEU A 33 9.33 -4.19 2.05
N PRO A 34 10.50 -4.02 1.41
CA PRO A 34 10.55 -3.85 -0.05
C PRO A 34 9.94 -5.04 -0.80
N GLN A 35 10.25 -6.26 -0.38
CA GLN A 35 9.76 -7.48 -1.02
C GLN A 35 8.27 -7.74 -0.71
N LEU A 36 7.80 -7.35 0.48
CA LEU A 36 6.37 -7.40 0.81
C LEU A 36 5.55 -6.41 -0.04
N LEU A 37 6.16 -5.33 -0.52
CA LEU A 37 5.50 -4.39 -1.43
C LEU A 37 5.22 -5.03 -2.80
N GLU A 38 6.10 -5.91 -3.29
CA GLU A 38 5.93 -6.66 -4.56
C GLU A 38 4.69 -7.55 -4.55
N TRP A 39 4.29 -8.05 -3.37
CA TRP A 39 3.07 -8.83 -3.21
C TRP A 39 1.78 -8.02 -3.33
N LEU A 40 1.88 -6.70 -3.56
CA LEU A 40 0.77 -5.82 -3.90
C LEU A 40 0.71 -5.51 -5.40
N GLN A 41 1.51 -6.13 -6.25
CA GLN A 41 1.57 -5.78 -7.68
C GLN A 41 0.28 -6.06 -8.47
N ASP A 42 -0.58 -6.95 -7.98
CA ASP A 42 -1.80 -7.37 -8.68
C ASP A 42 -3.04 -7.15 -7.79
N PRO A 43 -3.95 -6.23 -8.15
CA PRO A 43 -5.14 -5.94 -7.36
C PRO A 43 -6.15 -7.10 -7.34
N ASP A 44 -6.06 -8.05 -8.26
CA ASP A 44 -6.97 -9.21 -8.33
C ASP A 44 -6.53 -10.35 -7.41
N TRP A 45 -5.33 -10.30 -6.82
CA TRP A 45 -4.91 -11.30 -5.85
C TRP A 45 -5.73 -11.18 -4.56
N PRO A 46 -6.34 -12.29 -4.07
CA PRO A 46 -7.07 -12.28 -2.79
C PRO A 46 -6.25 -11.76 -1.61
N LEU A 47 -4.93 -11.93 -1.66
CA LEU A 47 -3.99 -11.46 -0.66
C LEU A 47 -3.79 -9.93 -0.64
N THR A 48 -3.98 -9.21 -1.75
CA THR A 48 -3.53 -7.82 -1.90
C THR A 48 -4.14 -6.88 -0.86
N ALA A 49 -5.47 -6.93 -0.68
CA ALA A 49 -6.13 -6.06 0.29
C ALA A 49 -5.78 -6.42 1.76
N PRO A 50 -5.82 -7.70 2.19
CA PRO A 50 -5.35 -8.11 3.51
C PRO A 50 -3.90 -7.72 3.80
N LEU A 51 -2.99 -7.95 2.85
CA LEU A 51 -1.58 -7.63 3.01
C LEU A 51 -1.35 -6.12 3.10
N ALA A 52 -1.99 -5.33 2.23
CA ALA A 52 -1.90 -3.87 2.31
C ALA A 52 -2.39 -3.34 3.66
N ALA A 53 -3.47 -3.93 4.22
CA ALA A 53 -3.95 -3.58 5.55
C ALA A 53 -2.90 -3.86 6.65
N ALA A 54 -2.19 -4.99 6.57
CA ALA A 54 -1.10 -5.33 7.48
C ALA A 54 0.11 -4.39 7.34
N LEU A 55 0.35 -3.84 6.15
CA LEU A 55 1.48 -2.95 5.87
C LEU A 55 1.21 -1.46 6.17
N ARG A 56 -0.05 -1.03 6.29
CA ARG A 56 -0.42 0.38 6.57
C ARG A 56 0.33 1.02 7.75
N PRO A 57 0.55 0.34 8.89
CA PRO A 57 1.30 0.91 10.02
C PRO A 57 2.77 1.21 9.70
N HIS A 58 3.31 0.62 8.64
CA HIS A 58 4.72 0.71 8.24
C HIS A 58 4.94 1.61 7.01
N GLN A 59 3.93 2.36 6.58
CA GLN A 59 4.02 3.20 5.37
C GLN A 59 5.17 4.22 5.39
N SER A 60 5.55 4.75 6.56
CA SER A 60 6.71 5.65 6.66
C SER A 60 8.04 4.98 6.28
N LEU A 61 8.15 3.67 6.51
CA LEU A 61 9.33 2.87 6.15
C LEU A 61 9.29 2.43 4.68
N LEU A 62 8.10 2.43 4.07
CA LEU A 62 7.87 2.09 2.67
C LEU A 62 7.85 3.31 1.74
N ASP A 63 7.95 4.53 2.27
CA ASP A 63 7.57 5.75 1.53
C ASP A 63 8.29 5.89 0.17
N GLU A 64 9.62 5.79 0.13
CA GLU A 64 10.35 5.92 -1.14
C GLU A 64 10.14 4.71 -2.07
N ALA A 65 9.94 3.50 -1.52
CA ALA A 65 9.66 2.31 -2.32
C ALA A 65 8.26 2.38 -2.96
N ALA A 66 7.24 2.80 -2.20
CA ALA A 66 5.90 3.05 -2.69
C ALA A 66 5.87 4.20 -3.70
N ALA A 67 6.62 5.29 -3.46
CA ALA A 67 6.77 6.37 -4.41
C ALA A 67 7.44 5.92 -5.72
N ALA A 68 8.43 5.02 -5.66
CA ALA A 68 9.06 4.46 -6.85
C ALA A 68 8.06 3.67 -7.70
N VAL A 69 7.20 2.84 -7.09
CA VAL A 69 6.09 2.16 -7.78
C VAL A 69 5.13 3.16 -8.41
N LEU A 70 4.74 4.21 -7.67
CA LEU A 70 3.84 5.26 -8.17
C LEU A 70 4.43 6.08 -9.33
N ARG A 71 5.76 6.14 -9.46
CA ARG A 71 6.45 6.76 -10.60
C ARG A 71 6.65 5.82 -11.78
N GLY A 72 6.73 4.51 -11.54
CA GLY A 72 6.96 3.50 -12.57
C GLY A 72 5.81 3.37 -13.56
N ASP A 73 5.82 2.31 -14.37
CA ASP A 73 4.82 2.12 -15.44
C ASP A 73 3.82 0.99 -15.15
N ASP A 74 3.95 0.29 -14.01
CA ASP A 74 3.05 -0.78 -13.61
C ASP A 74 1.71 -0.21 -13.10
N GLY A 75 0.73 -0.14 -13.99
CA GLY A 75 -0.61 0.37 -13.69
C GLY A 75 -1.36 -0.45 -12.65
N ALA A 76 -1.22 -1.78 -12.66
CA ALA A 76 -1.88 -2.67 -11.71
C ALA A 76 -1.32 -2.45 -10.30
N TRP A 77 0.00 -2.38 -10.16
CA TRP A 77 0.64 -2.14 -8.87
C TRP A 77 0.30 -0.75 -8.32
N LYS A 78 0.31 0.29 -9.18
CA LYS A 78 -0.16 1.63 -8.81
C LYS A 78 -1.58 1.57 -8.25
N LEU A 79 -2.50 0.92 -8.96
CA LEU A 79 -3.88 0.79 -8.50
C LEU A 79 -3.96 0.12 -7.14
N SER A 80 -3.23 -0.98 -6.92
CA SER A 80 -3.20 -1.66 -5.63
C SER A 80 -2.75 -0.74 -4.49
N LEU A 81 -1.67 0.03 -4.70
CA LEU A 81 -1.19 0.96 -3.67
C LEU A 81 -2.22 2.07 -3.41
N LEU A 82 -2.80 2.62 -4.47
CA LEU A 82 -3.79 3.69 -4.36
C LEU A 82 -5.07 3.21 -3.67
N LEU A 83 -5.57 2.02 -4.01
CA LEU A 83 -6.83 1.47 -3.49
C LEU A 83 -6.68 0.93 -2.06
N TYR A 84 -5.60 0.19 -1.78
CA TYR A 84 -5.51 -0.63 -0.58
C TYR A 84 -4.45 -0.16 0.42
N LEU A 85 -3.30 0.34 -0.03
CA LEU A 85 -2.25 0.78 0.91
C LEU A 85 -2.47 2.20 1.40
N ALA A 86 -2.80 3.13 0.50
CA ALA A 86 -2.91 4.55 0.82
C ALA A 86 -4.08 4.84 1.77
N ASP A 87 -3.74 5.34 2.96
CA ASP A 87 -4.66 5.81 4.00
C ASP A 87 -4.11 7.06 4.71
N ARG A 88 -4.70 7.46 5.83
CA ARG A 88 -4.28 8.60 6.67
C ARG A 88 -2.80 8.62 7.08
N HIS A 89 -2.09 7.49 7.01
CA HIS A 89 -0.66 7.40 7.33
C HIS A 89 0.23 7.71 6.13
N THR A 90 -0.33 7.86 4.93
CA THR A 90 0.41 8.20 3.71
C THR A 90 0.96 9.62 3.81
N ALA A 91 2.27 9.76 3.66
CA ALA A 91 2.97 11.04 3.73
C ALA A 91 4.10 11.11 2.68
N GLY A 92 4.99 12.09 2.81
CA GLY A 92 6.28 12.09 2.13
C GLY A 92 6.21 12.02 0.60
N ALA A 93 7.06 11.19 0.01
CA ALA A 93 7.20 11.01 -1.43
C ALA A 93 5.95 10.37 -2.04
N SER A 94 5.37 9.37 -1.39
CA SER A 94 4.16 8.68 -1.83
C SER A 94 3.02 9.67 -1.99
N LEU A 95 2.77 10.51 -0.97
CA LEU A 95 1.71 11.52 -1.03
C LEU A 95 1.93 12.52 -2.18
N ARG A 96 3.18 12.90 -2.49
CA ARG A 96 3.49 13.77 -3.64
C ARG A 96 3.09 13.11 -4.96
N GLU A 97 3.41 11.83 -5.14
CA GLU A 97 3.04 11.11 -6.36
C GLU A 97 1.53 10.88 -6.48
N ILE A 98 0.84 10.55 -5.38
CA ILE A 98 -0.63 10.44 -5.38
C ILE A 98 -1.27 11.77 -5.82
N ARG A 99 -0.78 12.91 -5.30
CA ARG A 99 -1.25 14.24 -5.74
C ARG A 99 -0.97 14.50 -7.21
N ARG A 100 0.21 14.11 -7.71
CA ARG A 100 0.56 14.23 -9.13
C ARG A 100 -0.38 13.41 -10.00
N ILE A 101 -0.61 12.13 -9.68
CA ILE A 101 -1.50 11.23 -10.43
C ILE A 101 -2.92 11.81 -10.46
N ALA A 102 -3.44 12.29 -9.32
CA ALA A 102 -4.78 12.88 -9.26
C ALA A 102 -4.90 14.18 -10.09
N ALA A 103 -3.87 15.04 -10.09
CA ALA A 103 -3.93 16.34 -10.74
C ALA A 103 -3.50 16.33 -12.22
N ARG A 104 -2.55 15.48 -12.58
CA ARG A 104 -1.90 15.41 -13.90
C ARG A 104 -1.56 13.94 -14.25
N PRO A 105 -2.59 13.09 -14.43
CA PRO A 105 -2.36 11.70 -14.80
C PRO A 105 -1.86 11.58 -16.24
N THR A 106 -0.98 10.60 -16.48
CA THR A 106 -0.61 10.18 -17.84
C THR A 106 -1.78 9.49 -18.55
N ALA A 107 -1.66 9.23 -19.86
CA ALA A 107 -2.68 8.47 -20.60
C ALA A 107 -2.86 7.05 -20.01
N ALA A 108 -1.74 6.35 -19.78
CA ALA A 108 -1.75 5.02 -19.16
C ALA A 108 -2.40 5.02 -17.77
N GLU A 109 -2.11 6.03 -16.95
CA GLU A 109 -2.74 6.16 -15.62
C GLU A 109 -4.26 6.34 -15.70
N ARG A 110 -4.78 7.03 -16.73
CA ARG A 110 -6.23 7.15 -16.96
C ARG A 110 -6.84 5.87 -17.48
N GLU A 111 -6.15 5.15 -18.37
CA GLU A 111 -6.61 3.86 -18.91
C GLU A 111 -6.81 2.84 -17.78
N TRP A 112 -5.89 2.81 -16.82
CA TRP A 112 -6.03 1.99 -15.60
C TRP A 112 -7.00 2.59 -14.57
N GLY A 113 -7.41 3.86 -14.69
CA GLY A 113 -8.24 4.53 -13.68
C GLY A 113 -7.51 4.91 -12.39
N ALA A 114 -6.18 5.00 -12.44
CA ALA A 114 -5.32 5.41 -11.33
C ALA A 114 -5.57 6.86 -10.90
N ASP A 115 -6.00 7.74 -11.81
CA ASP A 115 -6.44 9.11 -11.53
C ASP A 115 -7.60 9.15 -10.52
N LYS A 116 -8.63 8.33 -10.76
CA LYS A 116 -9.81 8.19 -9.88
C LYS A 116 -9.43 7.54 -8.56
N ALA A 117 -8.59 6.50 -8.60
CA ALA A 117 -8.10 5.82 -7.41
C ALA A 117 -7.28 6.78 -6.52
N ALA A 118 -6.41 7.60 -7.12
CA ALA A 118 -5.63 8.62 -6.42
C ALA A 118 -6.51 9.70 -5.79
N ALA A 119 -7.52 10.20 -6.50
CA ALA A 119 -8.49 11.11 -5.91
C ALA A 119 -9.24 10.47 -4.72
N GLY A 120 -9.55 9.17 -4.81
CA GLY A 120 -10.10 8.40 -3.69
C GLY A 120 -9.14 8.26 -2.51
N ALA A 121 -7.86 8.03 -2.78
CA ALA A 121 -6.81 7.96 -1.77
C ALA A 121 -6.65 9.28 -1.02
N LEU A 122 -6.62 10.42 -1.74
CA LEU A 122 -6.54 11.74 -1.12
C LEU A 122 -7.69 12.01 -0.15
N ARG A 123 -8.92 11.60 -0.50
CA ARG A 123 -10.06 11.70 0.43
C ARG A 123 -9.87 10.86 1.70
N ARG A 124 -9.27 9.66 1.59
CA ARG A 124 -8.96 8.82 2.77
C ARG A 124 -7.82 9.41 3.61
N ILE A 125 -6.87 10.08 2.97
CA ILE A 125 -5.73 10.74 3.63
C ILE A 125 -6.21 11.97 4.42
N GLU A 126 -7.11 12.75 3.84
CA GLU A 126 -7.63 14.00 4.40
C GLU A 126 -8.81 13.81 5.36
N ALA A 127 -9.37 12.60 5.43
CA ALA A 127 -10.47 12.28 6.33
C ALA A 127 -10.05 12.48 7.80
N VAL A 128 -10.59 13.51 8.44
CA VAL A 128 -10.43 13.74 9.88
C VAL A 128 -11.08 12.56 10.62
N PRO A 129 -10.40 11.92 11.59
CA PRO A 129 -11.03 10.88 12.40
C PRO A 129 -12.25 11.50 13.09
N ALA A 130 -13.42 10.91 12.88
CA ALA A 130 -14.62 11.29 13.62
C ALA A 130 -14.25 11.26 15.11
N LYS A 131 -14.40 12.41 15.79
CA LYS A 131 -14.24 12.48 17.24
C LYS A 131 -15.06 11.34 17.83
N THR A 132 -14.41 10.40 18.49
CA THR A 132 -15.10 9.42 19.31
C THR A 132 -15.78 10.20 20.41
N VAL A 133 -17.07 10.52 20.23
CA VAL A 133 -17.94 10.95 21.31
C VAL A 133 -18.06 9.73 22.21
N ARG A 134 -17.26 9.69 23.27
CA ARG A 134 -17.53 8.82 24.41
C ARG A 134 -18.52 9.60 25.28
N GLU A 135 -19.76 9.13 25.29
CA GLU A 135 -20.73 9.44 26.34
C GLU A 135 -20.32 8.77 27.66
#